data_AF-A0A5E7YT20-F1
#
_entry.id   AF-A0A5E7YT20-F1
#
_cell.length_a   1.000
_cell.length_b   1.000
_cell.length_c   1.000
_cell.angle_alpha   90.00
_cell.angle_beta   90.00
_cell.angle_gamma   90.00
#
_symmetry.space_group_name_H-M   'P 1'
#
loop_
_entity.id
_entity.type
_entity.pdbx_description
1 polymer ?
#
loop_
_entity_poly.entity_id
_entity_poly.type
_entity_poly.pdbx_seq_one_letter_code
_entity_poly.pdbx_strand_id
1 'polypeptide(L)'
;MDEPADASSKGKDDIAPVVADPTQRRNTTDPGDATSRNYRYQHAYGIIIMVAADRGVRPYVAIWCEHHEDFLAQRSDNVFDGYQIKTSRPESGAWKLTDGELTKSIGRFLDLVEAFGDKIGDLFFVSNKDFDRVTPESKNERQRGRCPGLFLKHVKACSARSEIAAPFDSAFDELQATCGCSPEQLIAVLHRMDLVVGPSRGEFDATISNEHLPQLDDCRSLTPDQLNAFRDDLVALIHRASSLQVTDPIRHLRPLVAPRDGDPALAAKKIVIADALRYDGGSATPDFRYPGDPKLDLGAGLKSDVLEQKFDAAGLKEDIEYISERARAAEYNLLEDIMRRPERFPALLRQIEQRVHGELSEAYLRARQQTAPFGPAMLIDAQDRLRRVAADDAAIIGGHSYDCLVGVAGLLTGECRVWWSPRFPLNPPVVT
;
A
#
# COMPACT_ATOMS: atom_id res chain seq x y z
N MET A 1 -47.52 73.47 -17.52
CA MET A 1 -47.18 73.43 -16.09
C MET A 1 -46.33 72.19 -15.89
N ASP A 2 -45.04 72.41 -16.13
CA ASP A 2 -43.86 71.88 -15.45
C ASP A 2 -43.83 70.41 -15.00
N GLU A 3 -42.97 69.67 -15.71
CA GLU A 3 -42.19 68.54 -15.17
C GLU A 3 -41.56 68.87 -13.82
N PRO A 4 -41.32 67.83 -13.01
CA PRO A 4 -40.04 67.71 -12.34
C PRO A 4 -39.30 66.46 -12.83
N ALA A 5 -38.09 66.72 -13.34
CA ALA A 5 -37.07 65.73 -13.60
C ALA A 5 -36.59 65.12 -12.28
N ASP A 6 -36.68 63.80 -12.15
CA ASP A 6 -36.00 63.05 -11.09
C ASP A 6 -34.73 62.42 -11.65
N ALA A 7 -33.61 63.04 -11.29
CA ALA A 7 -32.26 62.60 -11.60
C ALA A 7 -31.84 61.55 -10.57
N SER A 8 -32.06 60.27 -10.87
CA SER A 8 -31.41 59.18 -10.15
C SER A 8 -30.19 58.70 -10.93
N SER A 9 -29.02 59.03 -10.39
CA SER A 9 -27.71 58.65 -10.91
C SER A 9 -27.55 57.13 -10.94
N LYS A 10 -27.37 56.58 -12.14
CA LYS A 10 -26.78 55.24 -12.31
C LYS A 10 -25.29 55.34 -12.00
N GLY A 11 -24.94 55.23 -10.73
CA GLY A 11 -23.58 54.87 -10.31
C GLY A 11 -23.28 53.48 -10.86
N LYS A 12 -22.60 53.44 -12.00
CA LYS A 12 -22.02 52.22 -12.54
C LYS A 12 -20.72 52.03 -11.78
N ASP A 13 -20.82 51.42 -10.60
CA ASP A 13 -19.64 50.91 -9.90
C ASP A 13 -19.06 49.80 -10.78
N ASP A 14 -18.08 50.16 -11.61
CA ASP A 14 -17.17 49.23 -12.26
C ASP A 14 -16.32 48.59 -11.15
N ILE A 15 -16.92 47.62 -10.45
CA ILE A 15 -16.17 46.67 -9.62
C ILE A 15 -15.35 45.85 -10.61
N ALA A 16 -14.05 46.14 -10.67
CA ALA A 16 -13.10 45.34 -11.42
C ALA A 16 -13.37 43.85 -11.11
N PRO A 17 -13.50 42.97 -12.12
CA PRO A 17 -13.81 41.58 -11.87
C PRO A 17 -12.74 41.01 -10.95
N VAL A 18 -13.16 40.63 -9.74
CA VAL A 18 -12.29 39.92 -8.79
C VAL A 18 -11.77 38.70 -9.54
N VAL A 19 -10.49 38.73 -9.88
CA VAL A 19 -9.80 37.62 -10.53
C VAL A 19 -9.94 36.45 -9.57
N ALA A 20 -10.75 35.47 -9.95
CA ALA A 20 -11.06 34.37 -9.08
C ALA A 20 -9.79 33.60 -8.78
N ASP A 21 -9.46 33.50 -7.50
CA ASP A 21 -8.35 32.71 -7.01
C ASP A 21 -8.63 31.23 -7.34
N PRO A 22 -7.72 30.51 -8.03
CA PRO A 22 -7.89 29.09 -8.33
C PRO A 22 -8.01 28.21 -7.08
N THR A 23 -7.61 28.69 -5.88
CA THR A 23 -7.83 28.00 -4.59
C THR A 23 -9.27 28.12 -4.08
N GLN A 24 -10.08 29.02 -4.63
CA GLN A 24 -11.46 29.30 -4.21
C GLN A 24 -12.51 28.71 -5.15
N ARG A 25 -12.11 28.20 -6.32
CA ARG A 25 -13.01 27.59 -7.31
C ARG A 25 -12.59 26.17 -7.62
N ARG A 26 -13.41 25.21 -7.20
CA ARG A 26 -13.25 23.80 -7.57
C ARG A 26 -13.45 23.62 -9.06
N ASN A 27 -12.49 22.99 -9.74
CA ASN A 27 -12.68 22.52 -11.10
C ASN A 27 -13.66 21.32 -11.09
N THR A 28 -14.84 21.49 -11.68
CA THR A 28 -15.89 20.45 -11.74
C THR A 28 -15.96 19.75 -13.10
N THR A 29 -15.16 20.19 -14.07
CA THR A 29 -15.15 19.63 -15.44
C THR A 29 -14.01 18.65 -15.68
N ASP A 30 -12.94 18.71 -14.88
CA ASP A 30 -11.85 17.73 -14.95
C ASP A 30 -12.28 16.38 -14.33
N PRO A 31 -12.30 15.28 -15.11
CA PRO A 31 -12.69 13.96 -14.61
C PRO A 31 -11.60 13.28 -13.76
N GLY A 32 -10.41 13.87 -13.59
CA GLY A 32 -9.26 13.27 -12.90
C GLY A 32 -9.58 12.74 -11.51
N ASP A 33 -10.15 13.57 -10.64
CA ASP A 33 -10.56 13.18 -9.27
C ASP A 33 -11.56 12.02 -9.28
N ALA A 34 -12.52 12.07 -10.21
CA ALA A 34 -13.57 11.05 -10.31
C ALA A 34 -13.01 9.71 -10.79
N THR A 35 -12.05 9.75 -11.72
CA THR A 35 -11.38 8.58 -12.28
C THR A 35 -10.48 7.92 -11.25
N SER A 36 -9.64 8.70 -10.57
CA SER A 36 -8.79 8.22 -9.47
C SER A 36 -9.62 7.55 -8.37
N ARG A 37 -10.76 8.15 -8.00
CA ARG A 37 -11.67 7.58 -7.00
C ARG A 37 -12.32 6.26 -7.46
N ASN A 38 -12.59 6.09 -8.75
CA ASN A 38 -13.13 4.83 -9.27
C ASN A 38 -12.12 3.68 -9.14
N TYR A 39 -10.86 3.92 -9.51
CA TYR A 39 -9.78 2.95 -9.32
C TYR A 39 -9.55 2.65 -7.83
N ARG A 40 -9.59 3.68 -6.97
CA ARG A 40 -9.50 3.47 -5.51
C ARG A 40 -10.63 2.58 -5.01
N TYR A 41 -11.87 2.78 -5.46
CA TYR A 41 -13.00 1.93 -5.07
C TYR A 41 -12.78 0.48 -5.49
N GLN A 42 -12.33 0.24 -6.73
CA GLN A 42 -12.00 -1.09 -7.22
C GLN A 42 -10.92 -1.75 -6.35
N HIS A 43 -9.80 -1.08 -6.09
CA HIS A 43 -8.75 -1.59 -5.21
C HIS A 43 -9.26 -1.87 -3.80
N ALA A 44 -10.03 -0.95 -3.23
CA ALA A 44 -10.60 -1.09 -1.90
C ALA A 44 -11.57 -2.28 -1.80
N TYR A 45 -12.35 -2.57 -2.85
CA TYR A 45 -13.21 -3.75 -2.87
C TYR A 45 -12.42 -5.06 -2.84
N GLY A 46 -11.19 -5.10 -3.39
CA GLY A 46 -10.29 -6.24 -3.23
C GLY A 46 -10.02 -6.59 -1.76
N ILE A 47 -10.01 -5.61 -0.85
CA ILE A 47 -9.90 -5.83 0.60
C ILE A 47 -11.11 -6.61 1.12
N ILE A 48 -12.32 -6.26 0.68
CA ILE A 48 -13.55 -6.95 1.09
C ILE A 48 -13.50 -8.42 0.66
N ILE A 49 -13.00 -8.71 -0.53
CA ILE A 49 -12.80 -10.08 -1.03
C ILE A 49 -11.80 -10.84 -0.13
N MET A 50 -10.66 -10.22 0.20
CA MET A 50 -9.66 -10.84 1.06
C MET A 50 -10.19 -11.10 2.48
N VAL A 51 -10.90 -10.14 3.08
CA VAL A 51 -11.49 -10.29 4.42
C VAL A 51 -12.53 -11.41 4.42
N ALA A 52 -13.37 -11.51 3.38
CA ALA A 52 -14.33 -12.60 3.27
C ALA A 52 -13.65 -13.97 3.20
N ALA A 53 -12.48 -14.05 2.56
CA ALA A 53 -11.70 -15.27 2.47
C ALA A 53 -11.07 -15.68 3.80
N ASP A 54 -10.43 -14.74 4.49
CA ASP A 54 -9.79 -14.97 5.79
C ASP A 54 -10.81 -15.44 6.85
N ARG A 55 -12.02 -14.86 6.81
CA ARG A 55 -13.14 -15.28 7.66
C ARG A 55 -13.73 -16.65 7.27
N GLY A 56 -13.23 -17.31 6.25
CA GLY A 56 -13.76 -18.57 5.74
C GLY A 56 -15.12 -18.47 5.06
N VAL A 57 -15.62 -17.26 4.78
CA VAL A 57 -16.90 -17.05 4.06
C VAL A 57 -16.74 -17.42 2.58
N ARG A 58 -15.54 -17.25 2.03
CA ARG A 58 -15.16 -17.67 0.68
C ARG A 58 -13.89 -18.51 0.71
N PRO A 59 -13.73 -19.54 -0.13
CA PRO A 59 -12.60 -20.48 -0.06
C PRO A 59 -11.36 -19.97 -0.82
N TYR A 60 -11.08 -18.68 -0.77
CA TYR A 60 -9.99 -18.07 -1.55
C TYR A 60 -8.65 -18.14 -0.84
N VAL A 61 -7.59 -18.41 -1.60
CA VAL A 61 -6.20 -18.43 -1.12
C VAL A 61 -5.38 -17.28 -1.68
N ALA A 62 -5.79 -16.74 -2.83
CA ALA A 62 -5.13 -15.60 -3.47
C ALA A 62 -6.14 -14.80 -4.30
N ILE A 63 -5.82 -13.53 -4.54
CA ILE A 63 -6.47 -12.72 -5.58
C ILE A 63 -5.45 -12.32 -6.64
N TRP A 64 -5.91 -12.22 -7.88
CA TRP A 64 -5.12 -11.78 -9.03
C TRP A 64 -5.71 -10.48 -9.54
N CYS A 65 -4.90 -9.42 -9.58
CA CYS A 65 -5.34 -8.07 -9.89
C CYS A 65 -5.10 -7.73 -11.37
N GLU A 66 -6.13 -7.19 -12.04
CA GLU A 66 -6.06 -6.80 -13.46
C GLU A 66 -5.53 -7.95 -14.34
N HIS A 67 -6.03 -9.16 -14.10
CA HIS A 67 -5.62 -10.38 -14.81
C HIS A 67 -6.86 -11.05 -15.38
N HIS A 68 -7.15 -10.80 -16.67
CA HIS A 68 -8.39 -11.14 -17.38
C HIS A 68 -9.64 -10.43 -16.85
N GLU A 69 -9.80 -10.30 -15.53
CA GLU A 69 -10.83 -9.50 -14.89
C GLU A 69 -10.22 -8.50 -13.89
N ASP A 70 -11.08 -7.61 -13.34
CA ASP A 70 -10.68 -6.64 -12.33
C ASP A 70 -10.05 -7.37 -11.14
N PHE A 71 -10.69 -8.46 -10.70
CA PHE A 71 -10.07 -9.50 -9.87
C PHE A 71 -10.45 -10.92 -10.32
N LEU A 72 -9.48 -11.84 -10.26
CA LEU A 72 -9.76 -13.28 -10.17
C LEU A 72 -9.40 -13.76 -8.76
N ALA A 73 -10.35 -14.37 -8.06
CA ALA A 73 -10.12 -14.98 -6.76
C ALA A 73 -9.82 -16.47 -6.92
N GLN A 74 -8.58 -16.87 -6.62
CA GLN A 74 -8.16 -18.26 -6.69
C GLN A 74 -8.64 -19.02 -5.45
N ARG A 75 -9.38 -20.09 -5.67
CA ARG A 75 -9.84 -21.02 -4.63
C ARG A 75 -8.78 -22.08 -4.31
N SER A 76 -8.92 -22.75 -3.17
CA SER A 76 -8.04 -23.85 -2.76
C SER A 76 -8.07 -25.07 -3.70
N ASP A 77 -9.15 -25.25 -4.46
CA ASP A 77 -9.32 -26.29 -5.48
C ASP A 77 -8.78 -25.89 -6.88
N ASN A 78 -8.11 -24.73 -6.99
CA ASN A 78 -7.61 -24.13 -8.24
C ASN A 78 -8.70 -23.80 -9.27
N VAL A 79 -9.94 -23.59 -8.83
CA VAL A 79 -10.98 -22.88 -9.59
C VAL A 79 -10.88 -21.37 -9.27
N PHE A 80 -11.28 -20.52 -10.20
CA PHE A 80 -11.19 -19.07 -10.09
C PHE A 80 -12.56 -18.43 -10.21
N ASP A 81 -12.89 -17.57 -9.26
CA ASP A 81 -14.11 -16.77 -9.33
C ASP A 81 -13.77 -15.37 -9.88
N GLY A 82 -14.54 -14.90 -10.85
CA GLY A 82 -14.28 -13.65 -11.56
C GLY A 82 -15.07 -12.48 -11.01
N TYR A 83 -14.45 -11.31 -10.87
CA TYR A 83 -15.10 -10.10 -10.38
C TYR A 83 -14.93 -8.96 -11.38
N GLN A 84 -16.06 -8.36 -11.79
CA GLN A 84 -16.11 -7.10 -12.53
C GLN A 84 -16.72 -6.03 -11.62
N ILE A 85 -15.95 -4.99 -11.32
CA ILE A 85 -16.32 -3.93 -10.39
C ILE A 85 -16.60 -2.65 -11.15
N LYS A 86 -17.83 -2.17 -11.03
CA LYS A 86 -18.28 -0.94 -11.68
C LYS A 86 -18.72 0.10 -10.67
N THR A 87 -18.19 1.30 -10.83
CA THR A 87 -18.66 2.47 -10.08
C THR A 87 -19.56 3.34 -10.94
N SER A 88 -20.68 3.78 -10.38
CA SER A 88 -21.57 4.75 -11.02
C SER A 88 -22.00 5.82 -10.02
N ARG A 89 -22.38 6.99 -10.53
CA ARG A 89 -23.05 8.01 -9.71
C ARG A 89 -24.45 7.47 -9.33
N PRO A 90 -24.90 7.63 -8.08
CA PRO A 90 -26.24 7.19 -7.64
C PRO A 90 -27.37 7.83 -8.46
N GLU A 91 -27.16 9.05 -8.95
CA GLU A 91 -28.13 9.82 -9.73
C GLU A 91 -28.44 9.20 -11.10
N SER A 92 -27.61 8.26 -11.57
CA SER A 92 -27.84 7.50 -12.81
C SER A 92 -28.87 6.37 -12.65
N GLY A 93 -29.69 6.38 -11.59
CA GLY A 93 -30.72 5.37 -11.30
C GLY A 93 -30.15 4.02 -10.88
N ALA A 94 -30.96 2.95 -10.87
CA ALA A 94 -30.53 1.56 -10.62
C ALA A 94 -30.07 0.85 -11.90
N TRP A 95 -29.27 -0.22 -11.79
CA TRP A 95 -28.74 -0.98 -12.93
C TRP A 95 -29.85 -1.79 -13.61
N LYS A 96 -29.90 -1.74 -14.93
CA LYS A 96 -30.81 -2.48 -15.80
C LYS A 96 -30.05 -3.40 -16.72
N LEU A 97 -30.68 -4.47 -17.20
CA LEU A 97 -30.02 -5.43 -18.09
C LEU A 97 -29.52 -4.76 -19.39
N THR A 98 -30.21 -3.72 -19.83
CA THR A 98 -29.88 -2.93 -21.04
C THR A 98 -28.75 -1.93 -20.82
N ASP A 99 -28.23 -1.79 -19.60
CA ASP A 99 -27.12 -0.88 -19.35
C ASP A 99 -25.83 -1.44 -19.98
N GLY A 100 -25.18 -0.62 -20.80
CA GLY A 100 -24.05 -1.05 -21.63
C GLY A 100 -22.88 -1.62 -20.83
N GLU A 101 -22.57 -1.07 -19.65
CA GLU A 101 -21.47 -1.58 -18.82
C GLU A 101 -21.77 -2.95 -18.20
N LEU A 102 -23.03 -3.23 -17.87
CA LEU A 102 -23.44 -4.57 -17.43
C LEU A 102 -23.34 -5.56 -18.58
N THR A 103 -23.87 -5.21 -19.76
CA THR A 103 -23.80 -6.06 -20.95
C THR A 103 -22.35 -6.33 -21.38
N LYS A 104 -21.47 -5.32 -21.35
CA LYS A 104 -20.04 -5.49 -21.62
C LYS A 104 -19.37 -6.42 -20.61
N SER A 105 -19.74 -6.34 -19.34
CA SER A 105 -19.18 -7.22 -18.30
C SER A 105 -19.61 -8.68 -18.53
N ILE A 106 -20.86 -8.91 -18.96
CA ILE A 106 -21.33 -10.24 -19.38
C ILE A 106 -20.52 -10.75 -20.59
N GLY A 107 -20.23 -9.87 -21.56
CA GLY A 107 -19.33 -10.18 -22.68
C GLY A 107 -17.95 -10.64 -22.23
N ARG A 108 -17.32 -9.92 -21.29
CA ARG A 108 -16.01 -10.31 -20.72
C ARG A 108 -16.06 -11.67 -20.02
N PHE A 109 -17.14 -11.93 -19.27
CA PHE A 109 -17.36 -13.22 -18.64
C PHE A 109 -17.53 -14.37 -19.65
N LEU A 110 -18.15 -14.11 -20.80
CA LEU A 110 -18.20 -15.07 -21.90
C LEU A 110 -16.80 -15.38 -22.42
N ASP A 111 -15.99 -14.35 -22.71
CA ASP A 111 -14.60 -14.53 -23.16
C ASP A 111 -13.79 -15.33 -22.13
N LEU A 112 -13.99 -15.05 -20.84
CA LEU A 112 -13.29 -15.72 -19.74
C LEU A 112 -13.66 -17.20 -19.63
N VAL A 113 -14.97 -17.52 -19.66
CA VAL A 113 -15.46 -18.91 -19.58
C VAL A 113 -15.13 -19.68 -20.85
N GLU A 114 -15.15 -19.05 -22.02
CA GLU A 114 -14.72 -19.68 -23.27
C GLU A 114 -13.22 -20.02 -23.25
N ALA A 115 -12.39 -19.10 -22.75
CA ALA A 115 -10.94 -19.30 -22.70
C ALA A 115 -10.51 -20.37 -21.69
N PHE A 116 -11.21 -20.49 -20.55
CA PHE A 116 -10.74 -21.29 -19.40
C PHE A 116 -11.71 -22.37 -18.90
N GLY A 117 -12.94 -22.42 -19.42
CA GLY A 117 -13.93 -23.47 -19.15
C GLY A 117 -14.24 -23.65 -17.66
N ASP A 118 -14.10 -24.87 -17.16
CA ASP A 118 -14.42 -25.24 -15.77
C ASP A 118 -13.37 -24.77 -14.76
N LYS A 119 -12.31 -24.10 -15.21
CA LYS A 119 -11.41 -23.36 -14.31
C LYS A 119 -12.05 -22.08 -13.78
N ILE A 120 -13.16 -21.64 -14.35
CA ILE A 120 -13.91 -20.47 -13.90
C ILE A 120 -15.16 -20.94 -13.16
N GLY A 121 -15.24 -20.58 -11.88
CA GLY A 121 -16.38 -20.87 -11.02
C GLY A 121 -17.44 -19.78 -11.12
N ASP A 122 -17.67 -19.08 -10.01
CA ASP A 122 -18.68 -18.04 -9.92
C ASP A 122 -18.18 -16.72 -10.53
N LEU A 123 -19.11 -15.91 -11.03
CA LEU A 123 -18.84 -14.63 -11.70
C LEU A 123 -19.65 -13.53 -11.02
N PHE A 124 -19.01 -12.43 -10.65
CA PHE A 124 -19.63 -11.39 -9.85
C PHE A 124 -19.57 -10.05 -10.54
N PHE A 125 -20.74 -9.49 -10.86
CA PHE A 125 -20.86 -8.08 -11.19
C PHE A 125 -21.11 -7.29 -9.91
N VAL A 126 -20.13 -6.49 -9.52
CA VAL A 126 -20.12 -5.71 -8.29
C VAL A 126 -20.33 -4.25 -8.60
N SER A 127 -21.17 -3.56 -7.84
CA SER A 127 -21.35 -2.13 -7.99
C SER A 127 -21.75 -1.41 -6.70
N ASN A 128 -21.38 -0.12 -6.57
CA ASN A 128 -21.82 0.76 -5.48
C ASN A 128 -23.28 1.26 -5.62
N LYS A 129 -23.92 0.91 -6.72
CA LYS A 129 -25.28 1.30 -7.13
C LYS A 129 -26.16 0.05 -7.14
N ASP A 130 -27.40 0.20 -6.69
CA ASP A 130 -28.42 -0.84 -6.69
C ASP A 130 -28.81 -1.33 -8.09
N PHE A 131 -29.40 -2.52 -8.14
CA PHE A 131 -30.03 -3.08 -9.34
C PHE A 131 -31.52 -2.76 -9.35
N ASP A 132 -32.09 -2.58 -10.54
CA ASP A 132 -33.52 -2.31 -10.68
C ASP A 132 -34.31 -3.40 -9.94
N ARG A 133 -35.30 -2.98 -9.16
CA ARG A 133 -36.16 -3.85 -8.36
C ARG A 133 -37.59 -3.63 -8.78
N VAL A 134 -38.18 -4.68 -9.34
CA VAL A 134 -39.59 -4.70 -9.68
C VAL A 134 -40.30 -5.56 -8.65
N THR A 135 -41.37 -5.02 -8.05
CA THR A 135 -42.17 -5.81 -7.13
C THR A 135 -42.91 -6.91 -7.92
N PRO A 136 -43.15 -8.10 -7.34
CA PRO A 136 -43.85 -9.19 -8.02
C PRO A 136 -45.23 -8.80 -8.59
N GLU A 137 -45.87 -7.77 -8.01
CA GLU A 137 -47.20 -7.27 -8.36
C GLU A 137 -47.18 -6.31 -9.58
N SER A 138 -46.01 -5.94 -10.09
CA SER A 138 -45.91 -5.06 -11.25
C SER A 138 -46.48 -5.72 -12.50
N LYS A 139 -47.45 -5.05 -13.14
CA LYS A 139 -48.04 -5.49 -14.41
C LYS A 139 -47.19 -5.12 -15.64
N ASN A 140 -46.06 -4.42 -15.44
CA ASN A 140 -45.17 -4.03 -16.53
C ASN A 140 -44.22 -5.18 -16.90
N GLU A 141 -44.68 -6.06 -17.79
CA GLU A 141 -43.90 -7.21 -18.27
C GLU A 141 -42.54 -6.83 -18.84
N ARG A 142 -42.47 -5.73 -19.60
CA ARG A 142 -41.21 -5.25 -20.19
C ARG A 142 -40.18 -4.85 -19.13
N GLN A 143 -40.63 -4.20 -18.05
CA GLN A 143 -39.76 -3.84 -16.95
C GLN A 143 -39.33 -5.09 -16.15
N ARG A 144 -40.25 -6.03 -15.92
CA ARG A 144 -39.95 -7.31 -15.25
C ARG A 144 -38.91 -8.13 -16.02
N GLY A 145 -39.06 -8.23 -17.35
CA GLY A 145 -38.14 -8.95 -18.23
C GLY A 145 -36.71 -8.38 -18.21
N ARG A 146 -36.58 -7.07 -17.97
CA ARG A 146 -35.29 -6.35 -17.97
C ARG A 146 -34.71 -6.09 -16.58
N CYS A 147 -35.41 -6.52 -15.54
CA CYS A 147 -34.96 -6.45 -14.15
C CYS A 147 -33.84 -7.49 -13.94
N PRO A 148 -32.58 -7.09 -13.71
CA PRO A 148 -31.45 -8.02 -13.71
C PRO A 148 -31.61 -9.20 -12.73
N GLY A 149 -32.07 -8.92 -11.50
CA GLY A 149 -32.26 -9.95 -10.49
C GLY A 149 -33.35 -10.98 -10.83
N LEU A 150 -34.49 -10.53 -11.37
CA LEU A 150 -35.57 -11.44 -11.79
C LEU A 150 -35.16 -12.26 -13.01
N PHE A 151 -34.49 -11.62 -13.97
CA PHE A 151 -33.95 -12.25 -15.17
C PHE A 151 -32.96 -13.37 -14.82
N LEU A 152 -31.93 -13.08 -14.03
CA LEU A 152 -30.94 -14.08 -13.62
C LEU A 152 -31.59 -15.23 -12.83
N LYS A 153 -32.50 -14.92 -11.90
CA LYS A 153 -33.23 -15.95 -11.15
C LYS A 153 -34.01 -16.89 -12.06
N HIS A 154 -34.67 -16.36 -13.09
CA HIS A 154 -35.41 -17.16 -14.06
C HIS A 154 -34.45 -18.02 -14.90
N VAL A 155 -33.41 -17.44 -15.48
CA VAL A 155 -32.45 -18.17 -16.33
C VAL A 155 -31.72 -19.27 -15.55
N LYS A 156 -31.35 -19.04 -14.29
CA LYS A 156 -30.75 -20.06 -13.40
C LYS A 156 -31.66 -21.27 -13.14
N ALA A 157 -32.97 -21.11 -13.29
CA ALA A 157 -33.93 -22.21 -13.16
C ALA A 157 -34.17 -22.95 -14.49
N CYS A 158 -33.66 -22.45 -15.60
CA CYS A 158 -33.78 -23.04 -16.93
C CYS A 158 -32.49 -23.78 -17.31
N SER A 159 -32.63 -24.94 -17.95
CA SER A 159 -31.51 -25.73 -18.48
C SER A 159 -31.20 -25.43 -19.95
N ALA A 160 -32.19 -24.90 -20.69
CA ALA A 160 -32.08 -24.62 -22.12
C ALA A 160 -32.83 -23.34 -22.52
N ARG A 161 -32.47 -22.75 -23.67
CA ARG A 161 -33.10 -21.54 -24.20
C ARG A 161 -34.62 -21.67 -24.36
N SER A 162 -35.13 -22.84 -24.72
CA SER A 162 -36.56 -23.11 -24.91
C SER A 162 -37.39 -23.00 -23.63
N GLU A 163 -36.76 -23.09 -22.45
CA GLU A 163 -37.42 -22.99 -21.15
C GLU A 163 -37.49 -21.55 -20.63
N ILE A 164 -36.77 -20.63 -21.28
CA ILE A 164 -36.79 -19.20 -20.95
C ILE A 164 -38.08 -18.61 -21.54
N ALA A 165 -39.06 -18.41 -20.68
CA ALA A 165 -40.38 -17.91 -21.03
C ALA A 165 -40.49 -16.38 -20.87
N ALA A 166 -41.55 -15.83 -21.46
CA ALA A 166 -41.94 -14.44 -21.23
C ALA A 166 -42.09 -14.13 -19.72
N PRO A 167 -41.67 -12.94 -19.26
CA PRO A 167 -41.22 -11.80 -20.07
C PRO A 167 -39.70 -11.75 -20.34
N PHE A 168 -38.96 -12.83 -20.07
CA PHE A 168 -37.48 -12.83 -20.08
C PHE A 168 -36.86 -13.25 -21.42
N ASP A 169 -37.62 -13.93 -22.26
CA ASP A 169 -37.20 -14.45 -23.57
C ASP A 169 -36.64 -13.37 -24.49
N SER A 170 -37.36 -12.26 -24.67
CA SER A 170 -36.90 -11.15 -25.52
C SER A 170 -35.65 -10.47 -24.97
N ALA A 171 -35.53 -10.37 -23.64
CA ALA A 171 -34.34 -9.79 -23.00
C ALA A 171 -33.12 -10.70 -23.15
N PHE A 172 -33.32 -12.02 -23.12
CA PHE A 172 -32.28 -13.01 -23.40
C PHE A 172 -31.80 -12.90 -24.84
N ASP A 173 -32.72 -12.84 -25.82
CA ASP A 173 -32.35 -12.74 -27.24
C ASP A 173 -31.63 -11.43 -27.56
N GLU A 174 -32.06 -10.31 -26.97
CA GLU A 174 -31.37 -9.01 -27.07
C GLU A 174 -29.94 -9.10 -26.53
N LEU A 175 -29.74 -9.72 -25.36
CA LEU A 175 -28.44 -9.88 -24.74
C LEU A 175 -27.53 -10.83 -25.55
N GLN A 176 -28.07 -11.96 -26.00
CA GLN A 176 -27.37 -12.93 -26.83
C GLN A 176 -26.87 -12.28 -28.13
N ALA A 177 -27.74 -11.54 -28.81
CA ALA A 177 -27.40 -10.83 -30.03
C ALA A 177 -26.32 -9.76 -29.79
N THR A 178 -26.40 -9.06 -28.65
CA THR A 178 -25.42 -8.02 -28.28
C THR A 178 -24.04 -8.61 -27.96
N CYS A 179 -23.99 -9.76 -27.29
CA CYS A 179 -22.76 -10.46 -26.98
C CYS A 179 -22.23 -11.30 -28.15
N GLY A 180 -23.04 -11.58 -29.18
CA GLY A 180 -22.63 -12.34 -30.36
C GLY A 180 -22.31 -13.82 -30.07
N CYS A 181 -22.99 -14.44 -29.09
CA CYS A 181 -22.70 -15.79 -28.60
C CYS A 181 -23.83 -16.80 -28.88
N SER A 182 -23.55 -18.09 -28.67
CA SER A 182 -24.58 -19.13 -28.70
C SER A 182 -25.48 -19.08 -27.44
N PRO A 183 -26.73 -19.56 -27.51
CA PRO A 183 -27.61 -19.62 -26.34
C PRO A 183 -27.01 -20.44 -25.20
N GLU A 184 -26.31 -21.54 -25.52
CA GLU A 184 -25.71 -22.43 -24.53
C GLU A 184 -24.56 -21.75 -23.78
N GLN A 185 -23.70 -21.01 -24.48
CA GLN A 185 -22.64 -20.21 -23.86
C GLN A 185 -23.21 -19.15 -22.91
N LEU A 186 -24.26 -18.43 -23.34
CA LEU A 186 -24.88 -17.40 -22.51
C LEU A 186 -25.53 -17.99 -21.26
N ILE A 187 -26.25 -19.12 -21.39
CA ILE A 187 -26.84 -19.81 -20.23
C ILE A 187 -25.74 -20.25 -19.25
N ALA A 188 -24.66 -20.85 -19.75
CA ALA A 188 -23.56 -21.30 -18.90
C ALA A 188 -22.92 -20.17 -18.07
N VAL A 189 -22.75 -18.98 -18.67
CA VAL A 189 -22.24 -17.79 -17.97
C VAL A 189 -23.27 -17.24 -16.98
N LEU A 190 -24.53 -17.08 -17.40
CA LEU A 190 -25.58 -16.52 -16.53
C LEU A 190 -25.89 -17.44 -15.34
N HIS A 191 -25.66 -18.75 -15.46
CA HIS A 191 -25.75 -19.70 -14.35
C HIS A 191 -24.70 -19.45 -13.27
N ARG A 192 -23.50 -19.04 -13.68
CA ARG A 192 -22.36 -18.73 -12.80
C ARG A 192 -22.41 -17.29 -12.27
N MET A 193 -23.23 -16.42 -12.86
CA MET A 193 -23.23 -14.99 -12.59
C MET A 193 -24.11 -14.57 -11.41
N ASP A 194 -23.60 -13.72 -10.52
CA ASP A 194 -24.34 -13.04 -9.46
C ASP A 194 -24.12 -11.52 -9.46
N LEU A 195 -25.10 -10.82 -8.90
CA LEU A 195 -25.12 -9.36 -8.78
C LEU A 195 -24.89 -8.97 -7.33
N VAL A 196 -23.89 -8.12 -7.09
CA VAL A 196 -23.50 -7.73 -5.73
C VAL A 196 -23.53 -6.22 -5.60
N VAL A 197 -24.23 -5.74 -4.58
CA VAL A 197 -24.19 -4.32 -4.18
C VAL A 197 -23.08 -4.18 -3.15
N GLY A 198 -22.03 -3.44 -3.52
CA GLY A 198 -20.95 -3.06 -2.64
C GLY A 198 -21.25 -1.80 -1.82
N PRO A 199 -20.29 -1.34 -1.00
CA PRO A 199 -20.47 -0.13 -0.20
C PRO A 199 -20.68 1.11 -1.08
N SER A 200 -21.24 2.16 -0.47
CA SER A 200 -21.46 3.41 -1.18
C SER A 200 -20.12 4.02 -1.64
N ARG A 201 -20.13 4.73 -2.78
CA ARG A 201 -18.94 5.43 -3.28
C ARG A 201 -18.45 6.53 -2.32
N GLY A 202 -19.33 7.02 -1.45
CA GLY A 202 -19.03 8.05 -0.45
C GLY A 202 -18.28 7.48 0.75
N GLU A 203 -18.61 6.26 1.16
CA GLU A 203 -18.29 5.74 2.50
C GLU A 203 -17.48 4.44 2.48
N PHE A 204 -17.16 3.88 1.31
CA PHE A 204 -16.43 2.60 1.21
C PHE A 204 -15.17 2.53 2.06
N ASP A 205 -14.40 3.62 2.16
CA ASP A 205 -13.20 3.70 3.00
C ASP A 205 -13.55 3.53 4.49
N ALA A 206 -14.65 4.11 4.96
CA ALA A 206 -15.13 3.98 6.33
C ALA A 206 -15.76 2.62 6.59
N THR A 207 -16.57 2.10 5.65
CA THR A 207 -17.15 0.75 5.73
C THR A 207 -16.05 -0.31 5.84
N ILE A 208 -14.98 -0.20 5.05
CA ILE A 208 -13.86 -1.15 5.15
C ILE A 208 -13.19 -1.07 6.52
N SER A 209 -12.83 0.14 6.98
CA SER A 209 -12.14 0.32 8.27
C SER A 209 -12.97 -0.08 9.48
N ASN A 210 -14.28 0.20 9.46
CA ASN A 210 -15.12 0.06 10.66
C ASN A 210 -15.97 -1.21 10.67
N GLU A 211 -16.27 -1.78 9.50
CA GLU A 211 -17.15 -2.95 9.40
C GLU A 211 -16.39 -4.19 8.95
N HIS A 212 -15.43 -4.10 8.03
CA HIS A 212 -14.73 -5.27 7.49
C HIS A 212 -13.45 -5.63 8.24
N LEU A 213 -12.49 -4.71 8.33
CA LEU A 213 -11.20 -4.99 8.99
C LEU A 213 -11.33 -5.45 10.45
N PRO A 214 -12.22 -4.89 11.29
CA PRO A 214 -12.36 -5.33 12.68
C PRO A 214 -12.90 -6.76 12.85
N GLN A 215 -13.32 -7.40 11.76
CA GLN A 215 -13.73 -8.81 11.76
C GLN A 215 -12.54 -9.78 11.67
N LEU A 216 -11.34 -9.28 11.32
CA LEU A 216 -10.09 -10.03 11.37
C LEU A 216 -9.57 -10.07 12.79
N ASP A 217 -9.08 -11.23 13.25
CA ASP A 217 -8.66 -11.41 14.64
C ASP A 217 -7.53 -10.46 15.05
N ASP A 218 -6.55 -10.23 14.16
CA ASP A 218 -5.42 -9.31 14.39
C ASP A 218 -5.83 -7.82 14.39
N CYS A 219 -7.04 -7.50 13.92
CA CYS A 219 -7.52 -6.13 13.78
C CYS A 219 -8.52 -5.70 14.86
N ARG A 220 -9.08 -6.64 15.65
CA ARG A 220 -10.13 -6.36 16.64
C ARG A 220 -9.74 -5.32 17.70
N SER A 221 -8.45 -5.27 18.06
CA SER A 221 -7.92 -4.37 19.09
C SER A 221 -7.36 -3.06 18.53
N LEU A 222 -7.40 -2.85 17.22
CA LEU A 222 -6.83 -1.67 16.60
C LEU A 222 -7.70 -0.44 16.78
N THR A 223 -7.06 0.72 16.91
CA THR A 223 -7.76 2.01 16.92
C THR A 223 -8.27 2.36 15.51
N PRO A 224 -9.25 3.28 15.39
CA PRO A 224 -9.72 3.74 14.09
C PRO A 224 -8.59 4.25 13.17
N ASP A 225 -7.59 4.94 13.72
CA ASP A 225 -6.45 5.44 12.94
C ASP A 225 -5.56 4.31 12.44
N GLN A 226 -5.31 3.29 13.26
CA GLN A 226 -4.57 2.09 12.85
C GLN A 226 -5.31 1.30 11.76
N LEU A 227 -6.63 1.17 11.88
CA LEU A 227 -7.47 0.53 10.86
C LEU A 227 -7.45 1.31 9.54
N ASN A 228 -7.50 2.65 9.60
CA ASN A 228 -7.39 3.50 8.41
C ASN A 228 -6.02 3.38 7.74
N ALA A 229 -4.93 3.39 8.52
CA ALA A 229 -3.59 3.20 8.00
C ALA A 229 -3.44 1.82 7.33
N PHE A 230 -3.90 0.76 8.01
CA PHE A 230 -3.84 -0.59 7.46
C PHE A 230 -4.68 -0.74 6.18
N ARG A 231 -5.89 -0.15 6.13
CA ARG A 231 -6.69 -0.06 4.91
C ARG A 231 -5.88 0.58 3.78
N ASP A 232 -5.23 1.72 4.04
CA ASP A 232 -4.50 2.46 3.01
C ASP A 232 -3.27 1.68 2.51
N ASP A 233 -2.59 0.93 3.38
CA ASP A 233 -1.51 0.01 3.01
C ASP A 233 -2.01 -1.13 2.14
N LEU A 234 -3.16 -1.73 2.47
CA LEU A 234 -3.80 -2.77 1.67
C LEU A 234 -4.27 -2.24 0.30
N VAL A 235 -4.86 -1.03 0.25
CA VAL A 235 -5.22 -0.37 -1.02
C VAL A 235 -3.97 -0.15 -1.86
N ALA A 236 -2.87 0.30 -1.26
CA ALA A 236 -1.61 0.51 -1.96
C ALA A 236 -1.02 -0.82 -2.48
N LEU A 237 -1.10 -1.90 -1.69
CA LEU A 237 -0.69 -3.23 -2.11
C LEU A 237 -1.46 -3.69 -3.37
N ILE A 238 -2.79 -3.57 -3.34
CA ILE A 238 -3.64 -3.95 -4.47
C ILE A 238 -3.36 -3.06 -5.69
N HIS A 239 -3.21 -1.75 -5.50
CA HIS A 239 -2.83 -0.82 -6.56
C HIS A 239 -1.50 -1.23 -7.23
N ARG A 240 -0.48 -1.64 -6.45
CA ARG A 240 0.80 -2.10 -7.00
C ARG A 240 0.61 -3.37 -7.85
N ALA A 241 -0.19 -4.32 -7.38
CA ALA A 241 -0.49 -5.54 -8.13
C ALA A 241 -1.29 -5.26 -9.42
N SER A 242 -2.22 -4.30 -9.39
CA SER A 242 -3.00 -3.86 -10.55
C SER A 242 -2.14 -3.11 -11.59
N SER A 243 -1.13 -2.35 -11.17
CA SER A 243 -0.39 -1.41 -12.03
C SER A 243 0.79 -2.01 -12.81
N LEU A 244 0.91 -3.35 -12.87
CA LEU A 244 2.05 -4.06 -13.52
C LEU A 244 3.43 -3.64 -12.96
N GLN A 245 3.48 -3.18 -11.71
CA GLN A 245 4.73 -2.78 -11.08
C GLN A 245 5.58 -4.00 -10.71
N VAL A 246 6.38 -4.49 -11.67
CA VAL A 246 7.31 -5.60 -11.46
C VAL A 246 8.61 -5.07 -10.88
N THR A 247 8.93 -5.42 -9.64
CA THR A 247 10.18 -5.04 -8.96
C THR A 247 11.26 -6.10 -9.09
N ASP A 248 10.90 -7.34 -9.41
CA ASP A 248 11.82 -8.46 -9.58
C ASP A 248 12.86 -8.17 -10.69
N PRO A 249 14.18 -8.20 -10.38
CA PRO A 249 15.23 -7.95 -11.37
C PRO A 249 15.28 -9.00 -12.49
N ILE A 250 14.79 -10.23 -12.26
CA ILE A 250 14.72 -11.30 -13.28
C ILE A 250 13.92 -10.86 -14.51
N ARG A 251 13.00 -9.90 -14.37
CA ARG A 251 12.24 -9.34 -15.51
C ARG A 251 13.13 -8.88 -16.66
N HIS A 252 14.33 -8.37 -16.37
CA HIS A 252 15.28 -7.87 -17.37
C HIS A 252 16.10 -8.98 -18.02
N LEU A 253 16.25 -10.11 -17.32
CA LEU A 253 17.03 -11.26 -17.79
C LEU A 253 16.14 -12.34 -18.43
N ARG A 254 14.81 -12.22 -18.33
CA ARG A 254 13.83 -13.18 -18.82
C ARG A 254 13.99 -13.57 -20.30
N PRO A 255 14.31 -12.66 -21.25
CA PRO A 255 14.57 -13.07 -22.63
C PRO A 255 15.82 -13.94 -22.82
N LEU A 256 16.72 -13.98 -21.82
CA LEU A 256 18.03 -14.61 -21.87
C LEU A 256 18.12 -15.89 -21.02
N VAL A 257 17.11 -16.16 -20.18
CA VAL A 257 17.08 -17.31 -19.26
C VAL A 257 15.95 -18.25 -19.66
N ALA A 258 16.22 -19.56 -19.69
CA ALA A 258 15.20 -20.56 -19.96
C ALA A 258 14.06 -20.46 -18.92
N PRO A 259 12.78 -20.65 -19.31
CA PRO A 259 11.64 -20.53 -18.41
C PRO A 259 11.60 -21.71 -17.43
N ARG A 260 12.48 -21.66 -16.41
CA ARG A 260 12.43 -22.53 -15.24
C ARG A 260 11.63 -21.88 -14.11
N ASP A 261 11.65 -20.55 -14.05
CA ASP A 261 10.92 -19.76 -13.07
C ASP A 261 9.61 -19.19 -13.67
N GLY A 262 8.61 -18.99 -12.81
CA GLY A 262 7.33 -18.38 -13.19
C GLY A 262 7.47 -16.98 -13.79
N ASP A 263 6.42 -16.47 -14.43
CA ASP A 263 6.45 -15.10 -14.96
C ASP A 263 6.45 -14.05 -13.84
N PRO A 264 7.49 -13.21 -13.67
CA PRO A 264 7.53 -12.21 -12.62
C PRO A 264 6.44 -11.14 -12.80
N ALA A 265 6.00 -10.88 -14.04
CA ALA A 265 4.88 -9.98 -14.29
C ALA A 265 3.54 -10.60 -13.85
N LEU A 266 3.40 -11.91 -14.01
CA LEU A 266 2.23 -12.64 -13.52
C LEU A 266 2.27 -12.75 -11.99
N ALA A 267 3.45 -13.05 -11.41
CA ALA A 267 3.64 -13.13 -9.97
C ALA A 267 3.33 -11.80 -9.27
N ALA A 268 3.73 -10.67 -9.86
CA ALA A 268 3.45 -9.34 -9.32
C ALA A 268 1.95 -9.00 -9.25
N LYS A 269 1.10 -9.66 -10.05
CA LYS A 269 -0.36 -9.49 -10.00
C LYS A 269 -1.04 -10.29 -8.90
N LYS A 270 -0.35 -11.28 -8.32
CA LYS A 270 -0.90 -12.19 -7.32
C LYS A 270 -0.69 -11.64 -5.91
N ILE A 271 -1.76 -11.63 -5.13
CA ILE A 271 -1.72 -11.36 -3.70
C ILE A 271 -2.15 -12.63 -2.96
N VAL A 272 -1.28 -13.18 -2.14
CA VAL A 272 -1.60 -14.30 -1.24
C VAL A 272 -2.28 -13.73 0.00
N ILE A 273 -3.51 -14.18 0.27
CA ILE A 273 -4.38 -13.55 1.28
C ILE A 273 -3.78 -13.65 2.68
N ALA A 274 -3.27 -14.84 3.03
CA ALA A 274 -2.68 -15.12 4.34
C ALA A 274 -1.41 -14.31 4.64
N ASP A 275 -0.73 -13.79 3.63
CA ASP A 275 0.44 -12.93 3.79
C ASP A 275 0.03 -11.45 3.81
N ALA A 276 -0.98 -11.08 3.02
CA ALA A 276 -1.41 -9.69 2.89
C ALA A 276 -2.19 -9.16 4.10
N LEU A 277 -3.01 -10.00 4.74
CA LEU A 277 -3.88 -9.57 5.84
C LEU A 277 -3.24 -9.63 7.23
N ARG A 278 -1.95 -9.95 7.31
CA ARG A 278 -1.21 -9.86 8.56
C ARG A 278 -1.02 -8.40 8.93
N TYR A 279 -1.60 -8.00 10.06
CA TYR A 279 -1.30 -6.71 10.64
C TYR A 279 0.01 -6.83 11.41
N ASP A 280 1.14 -6.54 10.75
CA ASP A 280 2.46 -6.60 11.37
C ASP A 280 2.72 -5.48 12.38
N GLY A 281 1.68 -4.71 12.75
CA GLY A 281 1.78 -3.66 13.76
C GLY A 281 2.97 -2.77 13.51
N GLY A 282 2.95 -2.01 12.40
CA GLY A 282 3.93 -0.94 12.22
C GLY A 282 3.99 -0.16 13.52
N SER A 283 5.11 -0.27 14.25
CA SER A 283 5.31 0.27 15.60
C SER A 283 4.70 1.67 15.68
N ALA A 284 3.49 1.74 16.23
CA ALA A 284 2.74 2.98 16.39
C ALA A 284 2.54 3.29 17.88
N THR A 285 3.45 2.81 18.72
CA THR A 285 4.00 3.72 19.72
C THR A 285 4.78 4.78 18.95
N PRO A 286 4.61 6.09 19.20
CA PRO A 286 5.52 7.07 18.62
C PRO A 286 6.93 6.69 19.08
N ASP A 287 7.74 6.15 18.16
CA ASP A 287 9.12 5.79 18.44
C ASP A 287 9.78 7.04 19.01
N PHE A 288 10.43 6.89 20.16
CA PHE A 288 11.16 7.98 20.79
C PHE A 288 12.16 8.55 19.77
N ARG A 289 12.01 9.83 19.43
CA ARG A 289 12.93 10.53 18.51
C ARG A 289 13.76 11.54 19.26
N TYR A 290 15.07 11.50 19.03
CA TYR A 290 15.98 12.54 19.47
C TYR A 290 15.73 13.83 18.67
N PRO A 291 15.35 14.95 19.29
CA PRO A 291 15.22 16.23 18.61
C PRO A 291 16.59 16.87 18.33
N GLY A 292 16.58 17.87 17.44
CA GLY A 292 17.72 18.74 17.12
C GLY A 292 18.60 18.20 15.99
N ASP A 293 19.65 18.96 15.70
CA ASP A 293 20.55 18.68 14.59
C ASP A 293 21.55 17.55 14.92
N PRO A 294 21.98 16.78 13.90
CA PRO A 294 23.11 15.87 14.04
C PRO A 294 24.36 16.67 14.43
N LYS A 295 25.19 16.06 15.27
CA LYS A 295 26.46 16.61 15.74
C LYS A 295 27.66 15.97 15.02
N LEU A 296 27.48 14.80 14.40
CA LEU A 296 28.48 14.20 13.53
C LEU A 296 28.72 15.11 12.32
N ASP A 297 29.97 15.51 12.12
CA ASP A 297 30.40 16.34 11.01
C ASP A 297 30.88 15.45 9.85
N LEU A 298 29.93 15.00 9.04
CA LEU A 298 30.21 14.12 7.90
C LEU A 298 30.95 14.88 6.80
N GLY A 299 32.06 14.33 6.32
CA GLY A 299 32.89 14.93 5.27
C GLY A 299 34.06 15.76 5.80
N ALA A 300 34.15 15.97 7.11
CA ALA A 300 35.35 16.55 7.76
C ALA A 300 36.52 15.55 7.83
N GLY A 301 36.24 14.26 7.60
CA GLY A 301 37.21 13.18 7.64
C GLY A 301 37.49 12.67 9.05
N LEU A 302 37.80 11.37 9.15
CA LEU A 302 38.12 10.72 10.41
C LEU A 302 39.37 11.33 11.07
N LYS A 303 39.19 11.85 12.29
CA LYS A 303 40.27 12.29 13.19
C LYS A 303 41.05 11.09 13.73
N SER A 304 41.87 10.49 12.86
CA SER A 304 42.54 9.21 13.08
C SER A 304 43.48 9.25 14.31
N ASP A 305 44.26 10.32 14.48
CA ASP A 305 45.15 10.50 15.63
C ASP A 305 44.43 10.46 16.99
N VAL A 306 43.22 11.03 17.06
CA VAL A 306 42.40 11.03 18.29
C VAL A 306 41.85 9.65 18.58
N LEU A 307 41.42 8.94 17.54
CA LEU A 307 40.94 7.57 17.67
C LEU A 307 42.07 6.65 18.14
N GLU A 308 43.24 6.75 17.51
CA GLU A 308 44.43 5.93 17.81
C GLU A 308 44.88 6.11 19.26
N GLN A 309 45.05 7.36 19.71
CA GLN A 309 45.43 7.65 21.09
C GLN A 309 44.46 7.03 22.11
N LYS A 310 43.15 7.11 21.84
CA LYS A 310 42.12 6.59 22.75
C LYS A 310 42.06 5.07 22.77
N PHE A 311 42.21 4.42 21.62
CA PHE A 311 42.22 2.97 21.52
C PHE A 311 43.49 2.40 22.16
N ASP A 312 44.65 3.01 21.92
CA ASP A 312 45.92 2.58 22.54
C ASP A 312 45.87 2.70 24.08
N ALA A 313 45.41 3.85 24.60
CA ALA A 313 45.21 4.06 26.03
C ALA A 313 44.18 3.12 26.67
N ALA A 314 43.28 2.54 25.87
CA ALA A 314 42.28 1.57 26.30
C ALA A 314 42.77 0.11 26.23
N GLY A 315 43.99 -0.14 25.72
CA GLY A 315 44.50 -1.49 25.47
C GLY A 315 43.91 -2.14 24.23
N LEU A 316 43.46 -1.36 23.25
CA LEU A 316 42.79 -1.79 22.01
C LEU A 316 43.66 -1.50 20.77
N LYS A 317 45.00 -1.57 20.91
CA LYS A 317 45.93 -1.22 19.84
C LYS A 317 45.74 -2.09 18.58
N GLU A 318 45.40 -3.36 18.76
CA GLU A 318 45.17 -4.31 17.67
C GLU A 318 43.87 -4.03 16.90
N ASP A 319 42.91 -3.33 17.50
CA ASP A 319 41.60 -3.02 16.91
C ASP A 319 41.55 -1.67 16.16
N ILE A 320 42.64 -0.91 16.18
CA ILE A 320 42.72 0.43 15.58
C ILE A 320 42.38 0.40 14.08
N GLU A 321 42.97 -0.55 13.33
CA GLU A 321 42.74 -0.67 11.89
C GLU A 321 41.29 -1.08 11.61
N TYR A 322 40.81 -2.09 12.34
CA TYR A 322 39.44 -2.60 12.26
C TYR A 322 38.38 -1.50 12.41
N ILE A 323 38.53 -0.63 13.42
CA ILE A 323 37.56 0.45 13.67
C ILE A 323 37.72 1.62 12.70
N SER A 324 38.96 1.91 12.27
CA SER A 324 39.25 3.02 11.34
C SER A 324 38.69 2.77 9.96
N GLU A 325 38.82 1.54 9.44
CA GLU A 325 38.23 1.16 8.16
C GLU A 325 36.71 1.26 8.18
N ARG A 326 36.08 0.75 9.24
CA ARG A 326 34.63 0.83 9.42
C ARG A 326 34.14 2.26 9.56
N ALA A 327 34.89 3.12 10.26
CA ALA A 327 34.53 4.52 10.38
C ALA A 327 34.53 5.24 9.03
N ARG A 328 35.54 5.00 8.19
CA ARG A 328 35.60 5.55 6.82
C ARG A 328 34.48 5.01 5.95
N ALA A 329 34.20 3.71 6.00
CA ALA A 329 33.12 3.09 5.25
C ALA A 329 31.74 3.59 5.68
N ALA A 330 31.52 3.77 7.00
CA ALA A 330 30.29 4.33 7.52
C ALA A 330 30.11 5.79 7.12
N GLU A 331 31.15 6.62 7.19
CA GLU A 331 31.10 8.01 6.72
C GLU A 331 30.71 8.08 5.24
N TYR A 332 31.30 7.24 4.39
CA TYR A 332 30.94 7.15 2.98
C TYR A 332 29.45 6.76 2.78
N ASN A 333 28.99 5.72 3.46
CA ASN A 333 27.60 5.26 3.35
C ASN A 333 26.59 6.32 3.82
N LEU A 334 26.91 7.03 4.91
CA LEU A 334 26.06 8.11 5.43
C LEU A 334 26.04 9.31 4.48
N LEU A 335 27.18 9.64 3.83
CA LEU A 335 27.24 10.67 2.79
C LEU A 335 26.41 10.30 1.55
N GLU A 336 26.45 9.04 1.10
CA GLU A 336 25.57 8.58 0.02
C GLU A 336 24.08 8.76 0.37
N ASP A 337 23.70 8.46 1.62
CA ASP A 337 22.32 8.59 2.05
C ASP A 337 21.86 10.05 2.23
N ILE A 338 22.78 10.97 2.56
CA ILE A 338 22.52 12.42 2.44
C ILE A 338 22.13 12.76 1.00
N MET A 339 22.88 12.26 0.02
CA MET A 339 22.60 12.53 -1.40
C MET A 339 21.28 11.92 -1.87
N ARG A 340 20.92 10.73 -1.36
CA ARG A 340 19.65 10.06 -1.70
C ARG A 340 18.44 10.74 -1.05
N ARG A 341 18.58 11.26 0.17
CA ARG A 341 17.46 11.70 1.03
C ARG A 341 17.74 13.02 1.77
N PRO A 342 18.06 14.12 1.08
CA PRO A 342 18.63 15.33 1.70
C PRO A 342 17.72 15.98 2.77
N GLU A 343 16.41 15.96 2.58
CA GLU A 343 15.47 16.61 3.51
C GLU A 343 15.20 15.78 4.79
N ARG A 344 15.32 14.46 4.70
CA ARG A 344 14.96 13.54 5.80
C ARG A 344 16.17 12.99 6.53
N PHE A 345 17.33 12.98 5.87
CA PHE A 345 18.53 12.35 6.41
C PHE A 345 19.10 13.05 7.65
N PRO A 346 19.09 14.39 7.81
CA PRO A 346 19.61 15.01 9.03
C PRO A 346 18.92 14.49 10.31
N ALA A 347 17.60 14.29 10.25
CA ALA A 347 16.83 13.72 11.36
C ALA A 347 17.15 12.23 11.60
N LEU A 348 17.42 11.47 10.54
CA LEU A 348 17.83 10.07 10.62
C LEU A 348 19.26 9.92 11.18
N LEU A 349 20.20 10.72 10.69
CA LEU A 349 21.58 10.79 11.20
C LEU A 349 21.58 11.10 12.68
N ARG A 350 20.71 12.01 13.13
CA ARG A 350 20.51 12.30 14.55
C ARG A 350 20.07 11.06 15.34
N GLN A 351 19.15 10.24 14.81
CA GLN A 351 18.72 9.01 15.49
C GLN A 351 19.87 8.00 15.57
N ILE A 352 20.56 7.74 14.45
CA ILE A 352 21.69 6.81 14.38
C ILE A 352 22.78 7.21 15.38
N GLU A 353 23.19 8.47 15.34
CA GLU A 353 24.21 9.04 16.22
C GLU A 353 23.87 8.84 17.69
N GLN A 354 22.65 9.23 18.10
CA GLN A 354 22.26 9.20 19.50
C GLN A 354 22.02 7.77 20.00
N ARG A 355 21.53 6.88 19.14
CA ARG A 355 21.36 5.45 19.47
C ARG A 355 22.71 4.80 19.71
N VAL A 356 23.68 5.00 18.80
CA VAL A 356 25.04 4.48 18.95
C VAL A 356 25.72 5.10 20.17
N HIS A 357 25.61 6.43 20.36
CA HIS A 357 26.20 7.11 21.52
C HIS A 357 25.63 6.61 22.86
N GLY A 358 24.32 6.35 22.91
CA GLY A 358 23.65 5.79 24.08
C GLY A 358 24.19 4.41 24.46
N GLU A 359 24.27 3.48 23.50
CA GLU A 359 24.82 2.15 23.74
C GLU A 359 26.29 2.18 24.19
N LEU A 360 27.11 3.06 23.59
CA LEU A 360 28.50 3.23 23.99
C LEU A 360 28.65 3.84 25.38
N SER A 361 27.77 4.77 25.75
CA SER A 361 27.74 5.37 27.09
C SER A 361 27.37 4.35 28.15
N GLU A 362 26.42 3.47 27.83
CA GLU A 362 26.01 2.35 28.66
C GLU A 362 27.11 1.29 28.80
N ALA A 363 27.80 0.95 27.72
CA ALA A 363 28.95 0.04 27.75
C ALA A 363 30.08 0.61 28.61
N TYR A 364 30.38 1.90 28.47
CA TYR A 364 31.36 2.60 29.30
C TYR A 364 31.00 2.58 30.78
N LEU A 365 29.72 2.82 31.11
CA LEU A 365 29.24 2.82 32.50
C LEU A 365 29.45 1.46 33.17
N ARG A 366 29.28 0.35 32.43
CA ARG A 366 29.51 -1.01 32.92
C ARG A 366 31.01 -1.32 33.01
N ALA A 367 31.77 -0.99 31.97
CA ALA A 367 33.19 -1.31 31.88
C ALA A 367 34.05 -0.56 32.90
N ARG A 368 33.73 0.72 33.20
CA ARG A 368 34.50 1.53 34.18
C ARG A 368 34.46 1.01 35.62
N GLN A 369 33.56 0.06 35.93
CA GLN A 369 33.51 -0.60 37.24
C GLN A 369 34.58 -1.69 37.37
N GLN A 370 35.22 -2.08 36.27
CA GLN A 370 36.27 -3.08 36.21
C GLN A 370 37.65 -2.43 36.38
N THR A 371 38.67 -3.24 36.71
CA THR A 371 40.05 -2.78 36.80
C THR A 371 40.60 -2.44 35.41
N ALA A 372 41.35 -1.35 35.29
CA ALA A 372 41.93 -0.94 34.01
C ALA A 372 43.03 -1.92 33.54
N PRO A 373 43.21 -2.11 32.21
CA PRO A 373 42.41 -1.53 31.12
C PRO A 373 41.06 -2.24 30.93
N PHE A 374 39.99 -1.46 30.74
CA PHE A 374 38.64 -1.98 30.51
C PHE A 374 38.18 -1.87 29.05
N GLY A 375 39.05 -1.40 28.15
CA GLY A 375 38.74 -1.20 26.73
C GLY A 375 38.26 -2.45 26.01
N PRO A 376 38.95 -3.61 26.12
CA PRO A 376 38.52 -4.85 25.45
C PRO A 376 37.12 -5.29 25.89
N ALA A 377 36.84 -5.27 27.19
CA ALA A 377 35.53 -5.62 27.73
C ALA A 377 34.43 -4.65 27.26
N MET A 378 34.74 -3.35 27.20
CA MET A 378 33.82 -2.34 26.67
C MET A 378 33.54 -2.54 25.18
N LEU A 379 34.55 -2.86 24.36
CA LEU A 379 34.41 -3.06 22.93
C LEU A 379 33.51 -4.26 22.61
N ILE A 380 33.68 -5.37 23.34
CA ILE A 380 32.83 -6.56 23.18
C ILE A 380 31.36 -6.23 23.53
N ASP A 381 31.10 -5.59 24.69
CA ASP A 381 29.73 -5.21 25.08
C ASP A 381 29.11 -4.23 24.08
N ALA A 382 29.88 -3.25 23.60
CA ALA A 382 29.45 -2.32 22.58
C ALA A 382 29.07 -3.05 21.28
N GLN A 383 29.89 -4.00 20.81
CA GLN A 383 29.58 -4.76 19.61
C GLN A 383 28.30 -5.58 19.75
N ASP A 384 28.10 -6.26 20.88
CA ASP A 384 26.89 -7.05 21.14
C ASP A 384 25.63 -6.18 21.23
N ARG A 385 25.75 -4.95 21.74
CA ARG A 385 24.67 -3.96 21.74
C ARG A 385 24.34 -3.47 20.35
N LEU A 386 25.36 -3.13 19.56
CA LEU A 386 25.15 -2.63 18.20
C LEU A 386 24.59 -3.72 17.27
N ARG A 387 24.93 -5.00 17.48
CA ARG A 387 24.26 -6.11 16.79
C ARG A 387 22.77 -6.16 17.10
N ARG A 388 22.39 -5.99 18.38
CA ARG A 388 20.99 -5.92 18.80
C ARG A 388 20.27 -4.71 18.22
N VAL A 389 20.88 -3.52 18.26
CA VAL A 389 20.30 -2.32 17.62
C VAL A 389 20.07 -2.53 16.13
N ALA A 390 21.02 -3.14 15.41
CA ALA A 390 20.85 -3.43 13.99
C ALA A 390 19.73 -4.44 13.68
N ALA A 391 19.43 -5.35 14.60
CA ALA A 391 18.38 -6.36 14.46
C ALA A 391 17.01 -5.85 14.92
N ASP A 392 16.95 -5.28 16.13
CA ASP A 392 15.73 -4.96 16.86
C ASP A 392 15.19 -3.57 16.49
N ASP A 393 16.08 -2.62 16.18
CA ASP A 393 15.73 -1.22 15.91
C ASP A 393 15.97 -0.80 14.45
N ALA A 394 16.02 -1.77 13.53
CA ALA A 394 16.39 -1.54 12.12
C ALA A 394 15.60 -0.39 11.47
N ALA A 395 14.30 -0.26 11.77
CA ALA A 395 13.47 0.81 11.25
C ALA A 395 13.90 2.22 11.75
N ILE A 396 14.24 2.34 13.03
CA ILE A 396 14.62 3.62 13.67
C ILE A 396 15.95 4.13 13.12
N ILE A 397 16.89 3.23 12.85
CA ILE A 397 18.19 3.54 12.26
C ILE A 397 18.17 3.54 10.72
N GLY A 398 17.01 3.42 10.09
CA GLY A 398 16.88 3.48 8.63
C GLY A 398 17.51 2.30 7.87
N GLY A 399 17.63 1.15 8.51
CA GLY A 399 18.12 -0.10 7.94
C GLY A 399 19.65 -0.22 7.87
N HIS A 400 20.39 0.65 8.57
CA HIS A 400 21.86 0.60 8.57
C HIS A 400 22.38 -0.67 9.26
N SER A 401 23.39 -1.29 8.65
CA SER A 401 23.97 -2.54 9.13
C SER A 401 24.76 -2.37 10.43
N TYR A 402 24.97 -3.48 11.14
CA TYR A 402 25.88 -3.55 12.28
C TYR A 402 27.25 -2.93 12.00
N ASP A 403 27.87 -3.25 10.84
CA ASP A 403 29.18 -2.69 10.49
C ASP A 403 29.15 -1.17 10.32
N CYS A 404 28.04 -0.62 9.79
CA CYS A 404 27.86 0.82 9.72
C CYS A 404 27.76 1.45 11.12
N LEU A 405 27.03 0.83 12.05
CA LEU A 405 26.92 1.31 13.43
C LEU A 405 28.26 1.25 14.18
N VAL A 406 29.06 0.20 13.96
CA VAL A 406 30.44 0.11 14.48
C VAL A 406 31.31 1.23 13.91
N GLY A 407 31.15 1.56 12.62
CA GLY A 407 31.83 2.71 12.02
C GLY A 407 31.43 4.04 12.65
N VAL A 408 30.14 4.23 12.94
CA VAL A 408 29.64 5.41 13.68
C VAL A 408 30.28 5.51 15.08
N ALA A 409 30.52 4.38 15.76
CA ALA A 409 31.25 4.37 17.02
C ALA A 409 32.69 4.90 16.87
N GLY A 410 33.36 4.55 15.77
CA GLY A 410 34.66 5.11 15.41
C GLY A 410 34.62 6.63 15.16
N LEU A 411 33.63 7.11 14.38
CA LEU A 411 33.44 8.54 14.13
C LEU A 411 33.21 9.32 15.43
N LEU A 412 32.33 8.83 16.31
CA LEU A 412 32.07 9.43 17.63
C LEU A 412 33.31 9.44 18.54
N THR A 413 34.20 8.45 18.39
CA THR A 413 35.46 8.40 19.14
C THR A 413 36.40 9.51 18.69
N GLY A 414 36.57 9.67 17.37
CA GLY A 414 37.38 10.71 16.74
C GLY A 414 36.87 12.13 17.06
N GLU A 415 35.56 12.33 17.18
CA GLU A 415 34.95 13.60 17.60
C GLU A 415 34.99 13.89 19.10
N CYS A 416 35.73 13.10 19.87
CA CYS A 416 35.83 13.26 21.32
C CYS A 416 34.55 12.99 22.13
N ARG A 417 33.56 12.32 21.54
CA ARG A 417 32.26 12.07 22.18
C ARG A 417 32.20 10.77 22.96
N VAL A 418 33.06 9.81 22.61
CA VAL A 418 33.18 8.50 23.25
C VAL A 418 34.62 8.30 23.76
N TRP A 419 34.75 7.63 24.89
CA TRP A 419 36.02 7.25 25.52
C TRP A 419 36.00 5.75 25.83
N TRP A 420 37.13 5.08 25.61
CA TRP A 420 37.30 3.64 25.83
C TRP A 420 38.15 3.32 27.08
N SER A 421 38.62 4.37 27.75
CA SER A 421 39.49 4.37 28.92
C SER A 421 39.08 5.55 29.82
N PRO A 422 39.67 5.69 31.03
CA PRO A 422 39.61 6.95 31.77
C PRO A 422 40.10 8.10 30.87
N ARG A 423 39.51 9.29 31.06
CA ARG A 423 39.86 10.48 30.26
C ARG A 423 41.31 10.89 30.54
N PHE A 424 42.02 11.24 29.47
CA PHE A 424 43.38 11.76 29.52
C PHE A 424 43.54 12.93 28.52
N PRO A 425 44.55 13.80 28.70
CA PRO A 425 44.84 14.86 27.74
C PRO A 425 45.28 14.29 26.39
N LEU A 426 44.56 14.61 25.32
CA LEU A 426 44.94 14.29 23.95
C LEU A 426 45.95 15.31 23.45
N ASN A 427 46.96 14.88 22.69
CA ASN A 427 48.06 15.72 22.22
C ASN A 427 48.77 16.47 23.37
N PRO A 428 49.44 15.76 24.30
CA PRO A 428 50.19 16.42 25.36
C PRO A 428 51.24 17.38 24.77
N PRO A 429 51.45 18.56 25.38
CA PRO A 429 52.43 19.52 24.89
C PRO A 429 53.81 18.85 24.83
N VAL A 430 54.50 19.02 23.71
CA VAL A 430 55.91 18.59 23.58
C VAL A 430 56.69 19.35 24.64
N VAL A 431 57.11 18.66 25.69
CA VAL A 431 58.04 19.21 26.67
C VAL A 431 59.39 19.31 25.96
N THR A 432 59.70 20.50 25.43
CA THR A 432 61.03 20.84 24.89
C THR A 432 62.08 20.90 25.99
#